data_AF-A0A367M105-F1
#
_entry.id   AF-A0A367M105-F1
#
_cell.length_a   1.000
_cell.length_b   1.000
_cell.length_c   1.000
_cell.angle_alpha   90.00
_cell.angle_beta   90.00
_cell.angle_gamma   90.00
#
_symmetry.space_group_name_H-M   'P 1'
#
loop_
_entity.id
_entity.type
_entity.pdbx_description
1 polymer ?
#
loop_
_entity_poly.entity_id
_entity_poly.type
_entity_poly.pdbx_seq_one_letter_code
_entity_poly.pdbx_strand_id
1 'polypeptide(L)'
;MSDLILRLALPSPLRRLFDYRAPRGIPRSALQPGIRLLLPFGRRELVGVLIEVTDRSEVPEDKLKPALRVLDAKPPMPAHLLELCRWTAQYYQHSLGDTLSWALPNLLRQGEPAEARQQRFWHATAQSSLDDPRLARAPRQRQALAILKQHPHGVSHELLNQLQINKDSLDLLKEKGLVELEVRRHSTPPREGGWLAQAELPLNPEQRAAFEAVRASHGGFHCFLLAGVTGSGKTEVYLQLIRETLAAGRQALVLIPEINLGPQTLARFERRFNARIALLHSALTDRERLDAGLAARDGEADIVIGTRSALFTPLMRPGLIIVDEAPAA
;
A
#
# COMPACT_ATOMS: atom_id res chain seq x y z
N MET A 1 5.76 -28.98 -24.26
CA MET A 1 4.82 -28.08 -23.56
C MET A 1 4.69 -26.86 -24.45
N SER A 2 3.49 -26.52 -24.92
CA SER A 2 3.29 -25.32 -25.75
C SER A 2 3.84 -24.11 -24.99
N ASP A 3 4.81 -23.41 -25.57
CA ASP A 3 5.38 -22.20 -24.98
C ASP A 3 4.28 -21.14 -24.91
N LEU A 4 3.71 -20.96 -23.71
CA LEU A 4 2.67 -19.97 -23.47
C LEU A 4 3.17 -18.58 -23.86
N ILE A 5 2.32 -17.82 -24.54
CA ILE A 5 2.60 -16.44 -24.93
C ILE A 5 1.95 -15.50 -23.91
N LEU A 6 2.73 -14.53 -23.46
CA LEU A 6 2.34 -13.49 -22.53
C LEU A 6 2.22 -12.17 -23.29
N ARG A 7 1.04 -11.54 -23.23
CA ARG A 7 0.85 -10.17 -23.72
C ARG A 7 1.03 -9.20 -22.57
N LEU A 8 2.04 -8.35 -22.67
CA LEU A 8 2.50 -7.48 -21.60
C LEU A 8 2.34 -6.02 -21.97
N ALA A 9 1.82 -5.23 -21.04
CA ALA A 9 1.83 -3.77 -21.12
C ALA A 9 3.16 -3.27 -20.52
N LEU A 10 3.95 -2.54 -21.31
CA LEU A 10 5.28 -2.06 -20.94
C LEU A 10 5.31 -0.53 -20.82
N PRO A 11 6.08 0.05 -19.88
CA PRO A 11 6.24 1.51 -19.75
C PRO A 11 6.99 2.08 -20.96
N SER A 12 6.21 2.39 -21.99
CA SER A 12 6.64 2.81 -23.32
C SER A 12 5.50 3.63 -23.92
N PRO A 13 5.80 4.69 -24.71
CA PRO A 13 4.77 5.50 -25.38
C PRO A 13 3.98 4.73 -26.45
N LEU A 14 4.33 3.46 -26.72
CA LEU A 14 3.64 2.64 -27.71
C LEU A 14 2.31 2.12 -27.18
N ARG A 15 1.21 2.47 -27.86
CA ARG A 15 -0.17 2.06 -27.53
C ARG A 15 -0.49 0.62 -27.99
N ARG A 16 0.38 -0.33 -27.63
CA ARG A 16 0.23 -1.75 -27.94
C ARG A 16 0.76 -2.62 -26.81
N LEU A 17 0.40 -3.89 -26.84
CA LEU A 17 1.00 -4.92 -26.00
C LEU A 17 2.23 -5.51 -26.69
N PHE A 18 3.06 -6.18 -25.91
CA PHE A 18 4.25 -6.87 -26.37
C PHE A 18 4.17 -8.34 -26.00
N ASP A 19 4.48 -9.19 -26.97
CA ASP A 19 4.42 -10.64 -26.83
C ASP A 19 5.76 -11.17 -26.35
N TYR A 20 5.73 -11.99 -25.30
CA TYR A 20 6.89 -12.70 -24.75
C TYR A 20 6.55 -14.16 -24.51
N ARG A 21 7.54 -15.05 -24.50
CA ARG A 21 7.34 -16.42 -24.00
C ARG A 21 7.28 -16.40 -22.48
N ALA A 22 6.47 -17.29 -21.89
CA ALA A 22 6.50 -17.53 -20.46
C ALA A 22 7.90 -17.99 -19.98
N PRO A 23 8.32 -17.62 -18.76
CA PRO A 23 9.57 -18.15 -18.21
C PRO A 23 9.48 -19.67 -18.05
N ARG A 24 10.60 -20.37 -18.27
CA ARG A 24 10.66 -21.84 -18.15
C ARG A 24 10.29 -22.29 -16.73
N GLY A 25 9.51 -23.37 -16.65
CA GLY A 25 9.13 -23.98 -15.37
C GLY A 25 8.03 -23.26 -14.59
N ILE A 26 7.48 -22.15 -15.11
CA ILE A 26 6.35 -21.46 -14.50
C ILE A 26 5.03 -22.07 -14.98
N PRO A 27 4.15 -22.57 -14.07
CA PRO A 27 2.87 -23.12 -14.46
C PRO A 27 1.89 -22.01 -14.90
N ARG A 28 0.96 -22.34 -15.80
CA ARG A 28 -0.10 -21.41 -16.25
C ARG A 28 -0.89 -20.78 -15.09
N SER A 29 -1.11 -21.54 -14.02
CA SER A 29 -1.83 -21.09 -12.82
C SER A 29 -1.16 -19.93 -12.08
N ALA A 30 0.15 -19.75 -12.25
CA ALA A 30 0.91 -18.63 -11.68
C ALA A 30 0.91 -17.38 -12.57
N LEU A 31 0.36 -17.45 -13.79
CA LEU A 31 0.37 -16.38 -14.78
C LEU A 31 -0.99 -15.68 -14.85
N GLN A 32 -1.31 -14.91 -13.81
CA GLN A 32 -2.58 -14.19 -13.69
C GLN A 32 -2.46 -12.75 -14.26
N PRO A 33 -3.45 -12.26 -15.03
CA PRO A 33 -3.48 -10.86 -15.41
C PRO A 33 -3.33 -9.91 -14.22
N GLY A 34 -2.53 -8.86 -14.40
CA GLY A 34 -2.19 -7.87 -13.38
C GLY A 34 -0.88 -8.12 -12.64
N ILE A 35 -0.31 -9.34 -12.68
CA ILE A 35 1.04 -9.57 -12.10
C ILE A 35 2.12 -8.86 -12.90
N ARG A 36 3.22 -8.52 -12.22
CA ARG A 36 4.40 -7.91 -12.84
C ARG A 36 5.42 -8.98 -13.24
N LEU A 37 6.07 -8.74 -14.37
CA LEU A 37 7.18 -9.55 -14.85
C LEU A 37 8.37 -8.67 -15.23
N LEU A 38 9.57 -9.15 -14.96
CA LEU A 38 10.81 -8.54 -15.44
C LEU A 38 11.13 -9.07 -16.84
N LEU A 39 11.42 -8.16 -17.78
CA LEU A 39 11.48 -8.46 -19.21
C LEU A 39 12.69 -7.79 -19.86
N PRO A 40 13.31 -8.42 -20.88
CA PRO A 40 14.29 -7.73 -21.71
C PRO A 40 13.58 -6.81 -22.71
N PHE A 41 14.00 -5.56 -22.81
CA PHE A 41 13.47 -4.59 -23.77
C PHE A 41 14.59 -3.76 -24.41
N GLY A 42 14.97 -4.13 -25.63
CA GLY A 42 16.15 -3.58 -26.28
C GLY A 42 17.43 -3.95 -25.51
N ARG A 43 18.13 -2.94 -25.00
CA ARG A 43 19.37 -3.08 -24.21
C ARG A 43 19.16 -3.01 -22.69
N ARG A 44 17.93 -2.81 -22.23
CA ARG A 44 17.60 -2.65 -20.81
C ARG A 44 16.58 -3.68 -20.36
N GLU A 45 16.42 -3.80 -19.06
CA GLU A 45 15.33 -4.55 -18.44
C GLU A 45 14.23 -3.59 -17.99
N LEU A 46 12.98 -4.04 -18.06
CA LEU A 46 11.81 -3.28 -17.61
C LEU A 46 10.83 -4.20 -16.88
N VAL A 47 10.05 -3.61 -16.00
CA VAL A 47 8.89 -4.27 -15.41
C VAL A 47 7.68 -4.04 -16.32
N GLY A 48 7.06 -5.13 -16.77
CA GLY A 48 5.80 -5.13 -17.50
C GLY A 48 4.67 -5.74 -16.69
N VAL A 49 3.43 -5.35 -17.00
CA VAL A 49 2.23 -5.91 -16.36
C VAL A 49 1.57 -6.90 -17.32
N LEU A 50 1.31 -8.12 -16.86
CA LEU A 50 0.65 -9.15 -17.65
C LEU A 50 -0.81 -8.77 -17.91
N ILE A 51 -1.21 -8.74 -19.17
CA ILE A 51 -2.56 -8.38 -19.59
C ILE A 51 -3.36 -9.62 -19.97
N GLU A 52 -2.72 -10.58 -20.64
CA GLU A 52 -3.38 -11.76 -21.19
C GLU A 52 -2.35 -12.90 -21.40
N VAL A 53 -2.81 -14.14 -21.24
CA VAL A 53 -2.04 -15.35 -21.57
C VAL A 53 -2.73 -16.09 -22.72
N THR A 54 -2.02 -16.24 -23.83
CA THR A 54 -2.53 -16.80 -25.08
C THR A 54 -1.63 -17.92 -25.62
N ASP A 55 -2.13 -18.69 -26.57
CA ASP A 55 -1.42 -19.73 -27.31
C ASP A 55 -0.92 -19.25 -28.68
N ARG A 56 -1.26 -18.01 -29.08
CA ARG A 56 -0.97 -17.46 -30.40
C ARG A 56 -0.26 -16.11 -30.32
N SER A 57 0.70 -15.90 -31.22
CA SER A 57 1.36 -14.62 -31.44
C SER A 57 1.43 -14.34 -32.94
N GLU A 58 1.32 -13.08 -33.33
CA GLU A 58 1.64 -12.61 -34.68
C GLU A 58 3.15 -12.40 -34.87
N VAL A 59 3.92 -12.41 -33.76
CA VAL A 59 5.38 -12.29 -33.78
C VAL A 59 5.98 -13.67 -34.09
N PRO A 60 6.92 -13.77 -35.06
CA PRO A 60 7.64 -15.01 -35.33
C PRO A 60 8.29 -15.61 -34.08
N GLU A 61 8.22 -16.93 -33.95
CA GLU A 61 8.63 -17.64 -32.74
C GLU A 61 10.10 -17.35 -32.37
N ASP A 62 10.98 -17.28 -33.36
CA ASP A 62 12.41 -16.99 -33.23
C ASP A 62 12.71 -15.59 -32.70
N LYS A 63 11.77 -14.66 -32.83
CA LYS A 63 11.88 -13.27 -32.34
C LYS A 63 11.28 -13.08 -30.94
N LEU A 64 10.48 -14.03 -30.47
CA LEU A 64 9.88 -13.97 -29.14
C LEU A 64 10.93 -14.26 -28.07
N LYS A 65 11.23 -13.23 -27.27
CA LYS A 65 12.10 -13.38 -26.10
C LYS A 65 11.30 -13.97 -24.93
N PRO A 66 11.91 -14.78 -24.06
CA PRO A 66 11.29 -15.18 -22.81
C PRO A 66 11.25 -14.00 -21.83
N ALA A 67 10.20 -13.96 -21.00
CA ALA A 67 10.22 -13.16 -19.79
C ALA A 67 11.31 -13.68 -18.82
N LEU A 68 11.99 -12.78 -18.11
CA LEU A 68 13.12 -13.15 -17.24
C LEU A 68 12.63 -13.76 -15.92
N ARG A 69 11.65 -13.12 -15.28
CA ARG A 69 11.17 -13.50 -13.95
C ARG A 69 9.75 -13.00 -13.68
N VAL A 70 8.94 -13.82 -13.03
CA VAL A 70 7.67 -13.39 -12.42
C VAL A 70 7.96 -12.73 -11.07
N LEU A 71 7.45 -11.52 -10.86
CA LEU A 71 7.74 -10.73 -9.65
C LEU A 71 6.68 -10.85 -8.56
N ASP A 72 5.46 -11.26 -8.93
CA ASP A 72 4.34 -11.33 -8.01
C ASP A 72 3.71 -12.72 -7.98
N ALA A 73 3.39 -13.20 -6.77
CA ALA A 73 2.55 -14.39 -6.60
C ALA A 73 1.06 -14.11 -6.86
N LYS A 74 0.63 -12.86 -6.67
CA LYS A 74 -0.74 -12.37 -6.88
C LYS A 74 -0.70 -10.94 -7.42
N PRO A 75 -1.66 -10.51 -8.25
CA PRO A 75 -1.68 -9.14 -8.77
C PRO A 75 -1.62 -8.11 -7.63
N PRO A 76 -0.67 -7.15 -7.66
CA PRO A 76 -0.58 -6.11 -6.63
C PRO A 76 -1.73 -5.11 -6.69
N MET A 77 -2.45 -5.09 -7.82
CA MET A 77 -3.62 -4.24 -8.07
C MET A 77 -4.84 -5.14 -8.39
N PRO A 78 -6.02 -4.87 -7.81
CA PRO A 78 -7.23 -5.62 -8.07
C PRO A 78 -7.73 -5.42 -9.51
N ALA A 79 -8.54 -6.38 -9.99
CA ALA A 79 -9.04 -6.40 -11.37
C ALA A 79 -9.79 -5.13 -11.77
N HIS A 80 -10.62 -4.56 -10.89
CA HIS A 80 -11.37 -3.34 -11.19
C HIS A 80 -10.47 -2.12 -11.42
N LEU A 81 -9.30 -2.03 -10.74
CA LEU A 81 -8.34 -0.96 -11.00
C LEU A 81 -7.55 -1.22 -12.30
N LEU A 82 -7.28 -2.48 -12.65
CA LEU A 82 -6.74 -2.84 -13.97
C LEU A 82 -7.69 -2.44 -15.09
N GLU A 83 -8.99 -2.67 -14.92
CA GLU A 83 -10.04 -2.25 -15.84
C GLU A 83 -10.14 -0.73 -15.92
N LEU A 84 -10.09 -0.03 -14.78
CA LEU A 84 -10.02 1.44 -14.74
C LEU A 84 -8.83 1.94 -15.56
N CYS A 85 -7.62 1.40 -15.35
CA CYS A 85 -6.44 1.78 -16.13
C CYS A 85 -6.60 1.51 -17.63
N ARG A 86 -7.26 0.40 -18.02
CA ARG A 86 -7.58 0.12 -19.44
C ARG A 86 -8.51 1.16 -20.02
N TRP A 87 -9.60 1.46 -19.31
CA TRP A 87 -10.56 2.49 -19.70
C TRP A 87 -9.88 3.85 -19.81
N THR A 88 -9.07 4.25 -18.81
CA THR A 88 -8.31 5.51 -18.81
C THR A 88 -7.36 5.59 -20.00
N ALA A 89 -6.58 4.53 -20.27
CA ALA A 89 -5.66 4.50 -21.40
C ALA A 89 -6.39 4.61 -22.74
N GLN A 90 -7.53 3.94 -22.87
CA GLN A 90 -8.36 4.01 -24.08
C GLN A 90 -8.98 5.40 -24.26
N TYR A 91 -9.64 5.92 -23.23
CA TYR A 91 -10.37 7.18 -23.26
C TYR A 91 -9.43 8.39 -23.49
N TYR A 92 -8.34 8.47 -22.73
CA TYR A 92 -7.34 9.54 -22.87
C TYR A 92 -6.29 9.27 -23.94
N GLN A 93 -6.47 8.21 -24.74
CA GLN A 93 -5.58 7.85 -25.85
C GLN A 93 -4.11 7.68 -25.47
N HIS A 94 -3.87 7.18 -24.26
CA HIS A 94 -2.54 6.99 -23.68
C HIS A 94 -2.05 5.54 -23.84
N SER A 95 -0.75 5.30 -23.66
CA SER A 95 -0.21 3.93 -23.58
C SER A 95 -0.70 3.25 -22.31
N LEU A 96 -1.28 2.05 -22.44
CA LEU A 96 -1.71 1.23 -21.30
C LEU A 96 -0.53 0.90 -20.38
N GLY A 97 0.65 0.64 -20.93
CA GLY A 97 1.81 0.29 -20.14
C GLY A 97 2.34 1.46 -19.31
N ASP A 98 2.33 2.68 -19.85
CA ASP A 98 2.61 3.86 -19.04
C ASP A 98 1.49 4.09 -18.02
N THR A 99 0.22 4.04 -18.41
CA THR A 99 -0.92 4.24 -17.49
C THR A 99 -0.86 3.30 -16.28
N LEU A 100 -0.56 2.01 -16.49
CA LEU A 100 -0.38 1.04 -15.42
C LEU A 100 0.87 1.32 -14.58
N SER A 101 1.97 1.73 -15.23
CA SER A 101 3.17 2.14 -14.52
C SER A 101 2.88 3.32 -13.58
N TRP A 102 2.17 4.35 -14.04
CA TRP A 102 1.79 5.52 -13.22
C TRP A 102 0.81 5.20 -12.10
N ALA A 103 -0.03 4.18 -12.25
CA ALA A 103 -0.94 3.71 -11.19
C ALA A 103 -0.21 2.96 -10.06
N LEU A 104 1.02 2.49 -10.28
CA LEU A 104 1.80 1.74 -9.29
C LEU A 104 2.77 2.65 -8.50
N PRO A 105 3.00 2.37 -7.21
CA PRO A 105 4.10 2.97 -6.45
C PRO A 105 5.46 2.79 -7.13
N ASN A 106 6.36 3.77 -6.99
CA ASN A 106 7.61 3.79 -7.73
C ASN A 106 8.47 2.53 -7.54
N LEU A 107 8.57 2.05 -6.31
CA LEU A 107 9.33 0.84 -5.99
C LEU A 107 8.74 -0.40 -6.68
N LEU A 108 7.42 -0.47 -6.86
CA LEU A 108 6.83 -1.56 -7.63
C LEU A 108 7.17 -1.47 -9.12
N ARG A 109 7.33 -0.26 -9.66
CA ARG A 109 7.83 -0.06 -11.03
C ARG A 109 9.28 -0.52 -11.20
N GLN A 110 10.06 -0.45 -10.13
CA GLN A 110 11.46 -0.89 -10.08
C GLN A 110 11.60 -2.40 -9.80
N GLY A 111 10.49 -3.11 -9.59
CA GLY A 111 10.46 -4.55 -9.41
C GLY A 111 10.63 -5.02 -7.96
N GLU A 112 10.49 -4.12 -6.98
CA GLU A 112 10.42 -4.51 -5.57
C GLU A 112 9.18 -5.36 -5.29
N PRO A 113 9.24 -6.28 -4.32
CA PRO A 113 8.08 -7.07 -3.92
C PRO A 113 6.91 -6.21 -3.42
N ALA A 114 5.68 -6.61 -3.74
CA ALA A 114 4.46 -5.97 -3.22
C ALA A 114 4.07 -6.55 -1.84
N GLU A 115 5.04 -6.61 -0.93
CA GLU A 115 4.89 -7.18 0.40
C GLU A 115 5.04 -6.11 1.47
N ALA A 116 4.16 -6.13 2.47
CA ALA A 116 4.27 -5.25 3.62
C ALA A 116 5.64 -5.41 4.30
N ARG A 117 6.17 -4.32 4.83
CA ARG A 117 7.48 -4.30 5.47
C ARG A 117 7.52 -5.32 6.59
N GLN A 118 8.43 -6.27 6.45
CA GLN A 118 8.73 -7.19 7.53
C GLN A 118 9.60 -6.43 8.56
N GLN A 119 9.10 -6.29 9.77
CA GLN A 119 9.84 -5.70 10.87
C GLN A 119 10.71 -6.76 11.53
N ARG A 120 11.96 -6.38 11.79
CA ARG A 120 12.96 -7.20 12.48
C ARG A 120 12.83 -6.95 13.97
N PHE A 121 12.43 -7.97 14.71
CA PHE A 121 12.41 -7.97 16.17
C PHE A 121 13.55 -8.82 16.68
N TRP A 122 14.33 -8.26 17.59
CA TRP A 122 15.38 -8.98 18.29
C TRP A 122 14.85 -9.48 19.61
N HIS A 123 15.18 -10.72 19.95
CA HIS A 123 14.77 -11.40 21.17
C HIS A 123 16.00 -11.90 21.92
N ALA A 124 15.99 -11.80 23.24
CA ALA A 124 16.93 -12.57 24.05
C ALA A 124 16.51 -14.04 24.02
N THR A 125 17.46 -14.96 23.81
CA THR A 125 17.15 -16.40 23.85
C THR A 125 16.85 -16.83 25.28
N ALA A 126 16.08 -17.92 25.46
CA ALA A 126 15.73 -18.41 26.80
C ALA A 126 16.97 -18.78 27.63
N GLN A 127 18.05 -19.21 26.97
CA GLN A 127 19.33 -19.59 27.58
C GLN A 127 20.29 -18.40 27.78
N SER A 128 19.93 -17.20 27.31
CA SER A 128 20.80 -16.03 27.42
C SER A 128 20.95 -15.54 28.87
N SER A 129 22.18 -15.23 29.28
CA SER A 129 22.49 -14.67 30.60
C SER A 129 23.30 -13.38 30.49
N LEU A 130 23.04 -12.42 31.38
CA LEU A 130 23.83 -11.18 31.45
C LEU A 130 25.24 -11.42 31.97
N ASP A 131 25.44 -12.53 32.69
CA ASP A 131 26.73 -12.96 33.23
C ASP A 131 27.43 -13.98 32.32
N ASP A 132 27.00 -14.08 31.06
CA ASP A 132 27.68 -14.93 30.08
C ASP A 132 29.14 -14.48 29.93
N PRO A 133 30.12 -15.39 30.11
CA PRO A 133 31.55 -15.04 30.07
C PRO A 133 31.97 -14.44 28.72
N ARG A 134 31.25 -14.75 27.63
CA ARG A 134 31.49 -14.18 26.29
C ARG A 134 31.12 -12.69 26.21
N LEU A 135 30.44 -12.14 27.23
CA LEU A 135 30.08 -10.73 27.34
C LEU A 135 30.99 -9.93 28.29
N ALA A 136 31.91 -10.59 29.00
CA ALA A 136 32.74 -9.95 30.04
C ALA A 136 33.53 -8.73 29.56
N ARG A 137 33.94 -8.70 28.28
CA ARG A 137 34.67 -7.58 27.66
C ARG A 137 33.83 -6.79 26.63
N ALA A 138 32.52 -7.00 26.60
CA ALA A 138 31.64 -6.44 25.58
C ALA A 138 30.47 -5.65 26.23
N PRO A 139 30.74 -4.48 26.82
CA PRO A 139 29.73 -3.71 27.58
C PRO A 139 28.52 -3.32 26.73
N ARG A 140 28.71 -2.99 25.45
CA ARG A 140 27.61 -2.68 24.51
C ARG A 140 26.71 -3.90 24.21
N GLN A 141 27.30 -5.10 24.11
CA GLN A 141 26.54 -6.34 23.93
C GLN A 141 25.77 -6.72 25.21
N ARG A 142 26.40 -6.52 26.38
CA ARG A 142 25.73 -6.72 27.68
C ARG A 142 24.54 -5.76 27.85
N GLN A 143 24.70 -4.49 27.47
CA GLN A 143 23.62 -3.51 27.48
C GLN A 143 22.49 -3.87 26.51
N ALA A 144 22.81 -4.26 25.28
CA ALA A 144 21.81 -4.70 24.31
C ALA A 144 21.03 -5.92 24.80
N LEU A 145 21.72 -6.93 25.35
CA LEU A 145 21.07 -8.10 25.92
C LEU A 145 20.19 -7.74 27.14
N ALA A 146 20.62 -6.81 27.98
CA ALA A 146 19.82 -6.34 29.12
C ALA A 146 18.49 -5.71 28.68
N ILE A 147 18.54 -4.85 27.66
CA ILE A 147 17.32 -4.25 27.07
C ILE A 147 16.42 -5.34 26.48
N LEU A 148 16.97 -6.27 25.69
CA LEU A 148 16.18 -7.35 25.10
C LEU A 148 15.53 -8.27 26.15
N LYS A 149 16.20 -8.55 27.27
CA LYS A 149 15.62 -9.36 28.37
C LYS A 149 14.49 -8.65 29.12
N GLN A 150 14.41 -7.32 29.07
CA GLN A 150 13.30 -6.56 29.66
C GLN A 150 12.04 -6.55 28.78
N HIS A 151 12.16 -6.95 27.51
CA HIS A 151 11.07 -6.94 26.54
C HIS A 151 10.80 -8.36 25.99
N PRO A 152 9.98 -9.18 26.68
CA PRO A 152 9.69 -10.57 26.26
C PRO A 152 9.10 -10.67 24.84
N HIS A 153 8.38 -9.64 24.39
CA HIS A 153 7.79 -9.57 23.06
C HIS A 153 8.79 -9.18 21.95
N GLY A 154 10.06 -8.96 22.29
CA GLY A 154 11.12 -8.52 21.38
C GLY A 154 11.15 -7.00 21.20
N VAL A 155 12.28 -6.50 20.73
CA VAL A 155 12.49 -5.06 20.46
C VAL A 155 12.75 -4.87 18.97
N SER A 156 12.07 -3.91 18.36
CA SER A 156 12.25 -3.63 16.94
C SER A 156 13.68 -3.12 16.67
N HIS A 157 14.24 -3.49 15.53
CA HIS A 157 15.58 -3.05 15.12
C HIS A 157 15.69 -1.52 15.04
N GLU A 158 14.60 -0.82 14.70
CA GLU A 158 14.56 0.64 14.64
C GLU A 158 14.62 1.29 16.02
N LEU A 159 13.88 0.75 17.01
CA LEU A 159 13.96 1.22 18.39
C LEU A 159 15.35 0.95 18.99
N LEU A 160 15.96 -0.20 18.70
CA LEU A 160 17.33 -0.50 19.12
C LEU A 160 18.34 0.52 18.55
N ASN A 161 18.18 0.91 17.28
CA ASN A 161 19.00 1.97 16.68
C ASN A 161 18.80 3.32 17.38
N GLN A 162 17.56 3.69 17.75
CA GLN A 162 17.27 4.89 18.53
C GLN A 162 17.90 4.86 19.94
N LEU A 163 17.97 3.66 20.55
CA LEU A 163 18.67 3.40 21.80
C LEU A 163 20.20 3.28 21.63
N GLN A 164 20.75 3.66 20.47
CA GLN A 164 22.17 3.60 20.12
C GLN A 164 22.78 2.19 20.16
N ILE A 165 21.95 1.14 20.05
CA ILE A 165 22.41 -0.23 19.88
C ILE A 165 22.61 -0.46 18.38
N ASN A 166 23.86 -0.59 17.97
CA ASN A 166 24.21 -0.79 16.57
C ASN A 166 23.98 -2.25 16.12
N LYS A 167 23.84 -2.41 14.80
CA LYS A 167 23.64 -3.71 14.15
C LYS A 167 24.77 -4.70 14.45
N ASP A 168 26.03 -4.26 14.46
CA ASP A 168 27.18 -5.14 14.70
C ASP A 168 27.11 -5.82 16.08
N SER A 169 26.63 -5.11 17.12
CA SER A 169 26.45 -5.70 18.44
C SER A 169 25.37 -6.78 18.46
N LEU A 170 24.29 -6.59 17.68
CA LEU A 170 23.20 -7.55 17.56
C LEU A 170 23.62 -8.78 16.75
N ASP A 171 24.34 -8.58 15.66
CA ASP A 171 24.87 -9.68 14.84
C ASP A 171 25.87 -10.53 15.65
N LEU A 172 26.79 -9.91 16.41
CA LEU A 172 27.71 -10.63 17.30
C LEU A 172 26.98 -11.37 18.45
N LEU A 173 25.91 -10.80 19.01
CA LEU A 173 25.08 -11.49 20.00
C LEU A 173 24.35 -12.69 19.38
N LYS A 174 23.93 -12.57 18.12
CA LYS A 174 23.26 -13.64 17.36
C LYS A 174 24.21 -14.80 17.09
N GLU A 175 25.44 -14.50 16.66
CA GLU A 175 26.50 -15.49 16.46
C GLU A 175 26.82 -16.25 17.75
N LYS A 176 26.71 -15.58 18.91
CA LYS A 176 26.86 -16.21 20.24
C LYS A 176 25.62 -17.02 20.67
N GLY A 177 24.52 -17.02 19.91
CA GLY A 177 23.26 -17.67 20.27
C GLY A 177 22.56 -17.03 21.47
N LEU A 178 22.90 -15.77 21.79
CA LEU A 178 22.34 -15.04 22.93
C LEU A 178 21.10 -14.23 22.54
N VAL A 179 20.94 -13.95 21.25
CA VAL A 179 19.75 -13.31 20.71
C VAL A 179 19.30 -14.01 19.43
N GLU A 180 18.02 -13.90 19.15
CA GLU A 180 17.40 -14.38 17.92
C GLU A 180 16.76 -13.21 17.17
N LEU A 181 16.72 -13.34 15.84
CA LEU A 181 16.05 -12.38 14.98
C LEU A 181 14.74 -13.00 14.49
N GLU A 182 13.63 -12.46 14.96
CA GLU A 182 12.31 -12.75 14.44
C GLU A 182 11.94 -11.72 13.37
N VAL A 183 11.50 -12.20 12.21
CA VAL A 183 11.03 -11.34 11.13
C VAL A 183 9.52 -11.41 11.12
N ARG A 184 8.87 -10.41 11.70
CA ARG A 184 7.41 -10.32 11.76
C ARG A 184 6.89 -9.51 10.59
N ARG A 185 5.80 -9.96 9.97
CA ARG A 185 4.94 -9.01 9.27
C ARG A 185 4.41 -8.05 10.31
N HIS A 186 4.47 -6.75 10.03
CA HIS A 186 3.84 -5.77 10.89
C HIS A 186 2.35 -6.12 10.96
N SER A 187 1.89 -6.73 12.05
CA SER A 187 0.46 -6.92 12.29
C SER A 187 0.00 -5.72 13.09
N THR A 188 -0.83 -4.88 12.50
CA THR A 188 -1.41 -3.79 13.29
C THR A 188 -2.26 -4.40 14.41
N PRO A 189 -2.04 -4.02 15.68
CA PRO A 189 -2.85 -4.54 16.78
C PRO A 189 -4.34 -4.25 16.54
N PRO A 190 -5.25 -5.13 16.99
CA PRO A 190 -6.67 -4.87 16.89
C PRO A 190 -7.00 -3.56 17.59
N ARG A 191 -7.84 -2.75 16.94
CA ARG A 191 -8.21 -1.42 17.40
C ARG A 191 -9.11 -1.55 18.62
N GLU A 192 -8.73 -0.93 19.74
CA GLU A 192 -9.54 -0.88 20.95
C GLU A 192 -10.40 0.39 20.95
N GLY A 193 -11.69 0.24 21.30
CA GLY A 193 -12.64 1.36 21.44
C GLY A 193 -13.40 1.79 20.17
N GLY A 194 -14.19 2.86 20.30
CA GLY A 194 -15.01 3.44 19.23
C GLY A 194 -14.18 4.10 18.13
N TRP A 195 -14.80 4.39 16.98
CA TRP A 195 -14.15 5.02 15.81
C TRP A 195 -13.79 6.49 15.99
N LEU A 196 -14.36 7.15 17.00
CA LEU A 196 -14.21 8.57 17.24
C LEU A 196 -13.25 8.81 18.41
N ALA A 197 -12.30 9.72 18.20
CA ALA A 197 -11.49 10.33 19.27
C ALA A 197 -12.14 11.63 19.77
N GLN A 198 -12.94 12.29 18.92
CA GLN A 198 -13.73 13.48 19.24
C GLN A 198 -15.20 13.23 18.89
N ALA A 199 -16.11 13.68 19.76
CA ALA A 199 -17.54 13.62 19.50
C ALA A 199 -17.94 14.34 18.19
N GLU A 200 -18.96 13.80 17.53
CA GLU A 200 -19.58 14.41 16.35
C GLU A 200 -20.22 15.76 16.71
N LEU A 201 -20.21 16.68 15.75
CA LEU A 201 -20.94 17.94 15.91
C LEU A 201 -22.40 17.73 15.52
N PRO A 202 -23.35 18.42 16.17
CA PRO A 202 -24.76 18.33 15.78
C PRO A 202 -24.94 18.89 14.37
N LEU A 203 -25.45 18.05 13.47
CA LEU A 203 -25.81 18.47 12.11
C LEU A 203 -27.03 19.40 12.14
N ASN A 204 -26.96 20.49 11.38
CA ASN A 204 -28.13 21.33 11.10
C ASN A 204 -29.13 20.58 10.17
N PRO A 205 -30.35 21.12 9.94
CA PRO A 205 -31.35 20.42 9.12
C PRO A 205 -30.89 20.04 7.71
N GLU A 206 -30.16 20.93 7.02
CA GLU A 206 -29.67 20.70 5.66
C GLU A 206 -28.56 19.64 5.62
N GLN A 207 -27.60 19.73 6.54
CA GLN A 207 -26.53 18.75 6.71
C GLN A 207 -27.08 17.37 7.06
N ARG A 208 -28.09 17.31 7.94
CA ARG A 208 -28.77 16.07 8.31
C ARG A 208 -29.48 15.47 7.11
N ALA A 209 -30.20 16.28 6.33
CA ALA A 209 -30.85 15.79 5.10
C ALA A 209 -29.82 15.19 4.12
N ALA A 210 -28.68 15.86 3.91
CA ALA A 210 -27.61 15.34 3.07
C ALA A 210 -26.99 14.03 3.62
N PHE A 211 -26.69 13.99 4.92
CA PHE A 211 -26.17 12.79 5.58
C PHE A 211 -27.14 11.61 5.44
N GLU A 212 -28.43 11.82 5.71
CA GLU A 212 -29.46 10.79 5.62
C GLU A 212 -29.68 10.28 4.20
N ALA A 213 -29.62 11.16 3.19
CA ALA A 213 -29.73 10.76 1.79
C ALA A 213 -28.61 9.81 1.37
N VAL A 214 -27.37 10.10 1.78
CA VAL A 214 -26.24 9.20 1.50
C VAL A 214 -26.35 7.92 2.35
N ARG A 215 -26.72 8.02 3.62
CA ARG A 215 -26.85 6.87 4.53
C ARG A 215 -27.91 5.87 4.06
N ALA A 216 -29.06 6.36 3.58
CA ALA A 216 -30.15 5.53 3.08
C ALA A 216 -29.83 4.82 1.76
N SER A 217 -28.73 5.19 1.09
CA SER A 217 -28.30 4.59 -0.16
C SER A 217 -27.62 3.25 0.10
N HIS A 218 -28.39 2.17 -0.05
CA HIS A 218 -27.90 0.81 0.10
C HIS A 218 -27.93 0.07 -1.24
N GLY A 219 -26.97 -0.84 -1.43
CA GLY A 219 -26.99 -1.79 -2.55
C GLY A 219 -26.64 -1.16 -3.91
N GLY A 220 -25.35 -0.89 -4.14
CA GLY A 220 -24.84 -0.47 -5.45
C GLY A 220 -24.01 0.80 -5.40
N PHE A 221 -23.66 1.32 -6.58
CA PHE A 221 -22.95 2.58 -6.74
C PHE A 221 -23.94 3.75 -6.76
N HIS A 222 -23.63 4.79 -5.98
CA HIS A 222 -24.36 6.06 -5.98
C HIS A 222 -23.37 7.21 -6.01
N CYS A 223 -23.72 8.28 -6.70
CA CYS A 223 -22.92 9.50 -6.79
C CYS A 223 -23.74 10.69 -6.28
N PHE A 224 -23.15 11.48 -5.39
CA PHE A 224 -23.79 12.64 -4.78
C PHE A 224 -22.92 13.87 -4.96
N LEU A 225 -23.58 14.99 -5.28
CA LEU A 225 -22.95 16.31 -5.21
C LEU A 225 -23.38 16.99 -3.91
N LEU A 226 -22.46 17.14 -2.98
CA LEU A 226 -22.68 17.93 -1.76
C LEU A 226 -22.31 19.41 -2.02
N ALA A 227 -23.26 20.16 -2.59
CA ALA A 227 -23.07 21.57 -2.88
C ALA A 227 -23.23 22.44 -1.63
N GLY A 228 -22.28 23.34 -1.40
CA GLY A 228 -22.35 24.31 -0.31
C GLY A 228 -21.15 25.24 -0.33
N VAL A 229 -21.34 26.49 0.09
CA VAL A 229 -20.25 27.48 0.20
C VAL A 229 -19.21 27.07 1.25
N THR A 230 -18.03 27.66 1.23
CA THR A 230 -17.04 27.48 2.31
C THR A 230 -17.65 27.87 3.66
N GLY A 231 -17.40 27.08 4.69
CA GLY A 231 -17.98 27.31 6.03
C GLY A 231 -19.39 26.76 6.24
N SER A 232 -20.09 26.28 5.20
CA SER A 232 -21.41 25.61 5.34
C SER A 232 -21.38 24.27 6.10
N GLY A 233 -20.18 23.78 6.46
CA GLY A 233 -19.99 22.56 7.22
C GLY A 233 -20.07 21.26 6.42
N LYS A 234 -19.83 21.30 5.09
CA LYS A 234 -19.65 20.09 4.24
C LYS A 234 -18.70 19.07 4.87
N THR A 235 -17.64 19.57 5.51
CA THR A 235 -16.67 18.73 6.23
C THR A 235 -17.31 17.87 7.29
N GLU A 236 -18.21 18.42 8.09
CA GLU A 236 -18.83 17.65 9.16
C GLU A 236 -19.69 16.51 8.59
N VAL A 237 -20.41 16.76 7.49
CA VAL A 237 -21.21 15.72 6.80
C VAL A 237 -20.31 14.56 6.36
N TYR A 238 -19.20 14.83 5.67
CA TYR A 238 -18.36 13.74 5.21
C TYR A 238 -17.62 13.03 6.36
N LEU A 239 -17.28 13.72 7.46
CA LEU A 239 -16.68 13.08 8.64
C LEU A 239 -17.65 12.08 9.27
N GLN A 240 -18.94 12.42 9.38
CA GLN A 240 -19.94 11.49 9.91
C GLN A 240 -20.21 10.31 8.95
N LEU A 241 -20.21 10.56 7.63
CA LEU A 241 -20.32 9.49 6.63
C LEU A 241 -19.13 8.52 6.66
N ILE A 242 -17.91 9.03 6.89
CA ILE A 242 -16.73 8.20 7.10
C ILE A 242 -16.94 7.34 8.35
N ARG A 243 -17.41 7.89 9.47
CA ARG A 243 -17.68 7.08 10.67
C ARG A 243 -18.66 5.94 10.40
N GLU A 244 -19.76 6.19 9.68
CA GLU A 244 -20.70 5.12 9.31
C GLU A 244 -20.04 4.05 8.43
N THR A 245 -19.20 4.48 7.49
CA THR A 245 -18.45 3.58 6.61
C THR A 245 -17.51 2.67 7.41
N LEU A 246 -16.80 3.25 8.38
CA LEU A 246 -15.90 2.52 9.28
C LEU A 246 -16.68 1.57 10.20
N ALA A 247 -17.84 2.00 10.72
CA ALA A 247 -18.71 1.16 11.54
C ALA A 247 -19.24 -0.06 10.76
N ALA A 248 -19.43 0.06 9.45
CA ALA A 248 -19.75 -1.05 8.55
C ALA A 248 -18.54 -1.93 8.18
N GLY A 249 -17.37 -1.70 8.78
CA GLY A 249 -16.14 -2.47 8.53
C GLY A 249 -15.46 -2.18 7.19
N ARG A 250 -15.84 -1.07 6.53
CA ARG A 250 -15.28 -0.64 5.23
C ARG A 250 -14.29 0.51 5.39
N GLN A 251 -13.48 0.72 4.36
CA GLN A 251 -12.49 1.79 4.28
C GLN A 251 -13.08 3.02 3.56
N ALA A 252 -12.56 4.20 3.91
CA ALA A 252 -12.87 5.44 3.23
C ALA A 252 -11.63 6.01 2.51
N LEU A 253 -11.81 6.48 1.27
CA LEU A 253 -10.81 7.25 0.53
C LEU A 253 -11.26 8.70 0.43
N VAL A 254 -10.39 9.63 0.79
CA VAL A 254 -10.62 11.07 0.69
C VAL A 254 -9.58 11.67 -0.23
N LEU A 255 -10.02 12.14 -1.39
CA LEU A 255 -9.20 12.87 -2.35
C LEU A 255 -9.31 14.36 -2.07
N ILE A 256 -8.17 14.96 -1.73
CA ILE A 256 -8.05 16.39 -1.41
C ILE A 256 -7.05 17.02 -2.39
N PRO A 257 -7.34 18.20 -2.96
CA PRO A 257 -6.40 18.97 -3.77
C PRO A 257 -5.08 19.16 -3.03
N GLU A 258 -3.97 19.11 -3.78
CA GLU A 258 -2.62 19.17 -3.20
C GLU A 258 -2.39 20.43 -2.36
N ILE A 259 -2.94 21.56 -2.81
CA ILE A 259 -2.90 22.85 -2.10
C ILE A 259 -3.64 22.83 -0.75
N ASN A 260 -4.62 21.94 -0.60
CA ASN A 260 -5.50 21.86 0.56
C ASN A 260 -5.11 20.71 1.51
N LEU A 261 -4.19 19.83 1.08
CA LEU A 261 -3.65 18.76 1.89
C LEU A 261 -2.52 19.28 2.80
N GLY A 262 -2.85 20.26 3.63
CA GLY A 262 -1.95 20.82 4.64
C GLY A 262 -2.07 20.13 6.00
N PRO A 263 -1.13 20.40 6.93
CA PRO A 263 -1.15 19.83 8.29
C PRO A 263 -2.45 20.09 9.06
N GLN A 264 -3.15 21.20 8.80
CA GLN A 264 -4.42 21.52 9.45
C GLN A 264 -5.54 20.56 9.04
N THR A 265 -5.62 20.24 7.74
CA THR A 265 -6.60 19.30 7.20
C THR A 265 -6.34 17.92 7.80
N LEU A 266 -5.09 17.48 7.80
CA LEU A 266 -4.69 16.21 8.41
C LEU A 266 -5.04 16.15 9.90
N ALA A 267 -4.61 17.15 10.68
CA ALA A 267 -4.85 17.22 12.11
C ALA A 267 -6.35 17.17 12.44
N ARG A 268 -7.23 17.64 11.55
CA ARG A 268 -8.68 17.52 11.72
C ARG A 268 -9.14 16.06 11.68
N PHE A 269 -8.64 15.26 10.72
CA PHE A 269 -8.96 13.84 10.64
C PHE A 269 -8.37 13.06 11.82
N GLU A 270 -7.11 13.33 12.16
CA GLU A 270 -6.43 12.67 13.29
C GLU A 270 -7.09 12.98 14.63
N ARG A 271 -7.54 14.22 14.84
CA ARG A 271 -8.31 14.59 16.05
C ARG A 271 -9.69 13.97 16.08
N ARG A 272 -10.32 13.79 14.91
CA ARG A 272 -11.69 13.26 14.82
C ARG A 272 -11.73 11.76 15.07
N PHE A 273 -10.84 11.01 14.44
CA PHE A 273 -10.93 9.56 14.39
C PHE A 273 -9.86 8.88 15.23
N ASN A 274 -10.31 7.93 16.05
CA ASN A 274 -9.43 6.89 16.58
C ASN A 274 -9.31 5.79 15.51
N ALA A 275 -8.75 6.12 14.36
CA ALA A 275 -8.64 5.24 13.19
C ALA A 275 -7.24 5.30 12.59
N ARG A 276 -6.85 4.26 11.87
CA ARG A 276 -5.55 4.19 11.20
C ARG A 276 -5.63 4.95 9.88
N ILE A 277 -4.92 6.07 9.78
CA ILE A 277 -4.97 6.95 8.61
C ILE A 277 -3.70 6.76 7.78
N ALA A 278 -3.84 6.41 6.51
CA ALA A 278 -2.75 6.38 5.54
C ALA A 278 -2.76 7.63 4.68
N LEU A 279 -1.60 8.26 4.50
CA LEU A 279 -1.43 9.45 3.69
C LEU A 279 -0.74 9.13 2.38
N LEU A 280 -1.20 9.75 1.30
CA LEU A 280 -0.66 9.56 -0.04
C LEU A 280 -0.54 10.90 -0.76
N HIS A 281 0.63 11.51 -0.64
CA HIS A 281 0.96 12.78 -1.30
C HIS A 281 2.38 12.82 -1.86
N SER A 282 2.71 13.92 -2.54
CA SER A 282 3.98 14.11 -3.25
C SER A 282 5.20 14.16 -2.33
N ALA A 283 5.07 14.77 -1.15
CA ALA A 283 6.17 14.91 -0.18
C ALA A 283 6.60 13.61 0.54
N LEU A 284 5.91 12.48 0.35
CA LEU A 284 6.34 11.19 0.88
C LEU A 284 7.47 10.60 0.04
N THR A 285 8.41 9.93 0.71
CA THR A 285 9.41 9.08 0.05
C THR A 285 8.73 7.92 -0.69
N ASP A 286 9.42 7.34 -1.67
CA ASP A 286 8.88 6.20 -2.43
C ASP A 286 8.57 4.99 -1.54
N ARG A 287 9.33 4.79 -0.45
CA ARG A 287 9.08 3.71 0.50
C ARG A 287 7.84 3.99 1.35
N GLU A 288 7.70 5.19 1.90
CA GLU A 288 6.50 5.57 2.67
C GLU A 288 5.23 5.45 1.81
N ARG A 289 5.30 5.88 0.54
CA ARG A 289 4.17 5.74 -0.40
C ARG A 289 3.83 4.27 -0.67
N LEU A 290 4.83 3.40 -0.83
CA LEU A 290 4.60 1.97 -0.97
C LEU A 290 3.96 1.40 0.30
N ASP A 291 4.53 1.68 1.46
CA ASP A 291 4.06 1.17 2.75
C ASP A 291 2.61 1.61 3.03
N ALA A 292 2.27 2.88 2.78
CA ALA A 292 0.91 3.41 2.89
C ALA A 292 -0.07 2.74 1.89
N GLY A 293 0.35 2.52 0.64
CA GLY A 293 -0.46 1.84 -0.36
C GLY A 293 -0.71 0.36 -0.03
N LEU A 294 0.29 -0.33 0.53
CA LEU A 294 0.14 -1.70 1.00
C LEU A 294 -0.77 -1.78 2.23
N ALA A 295 -0.64 -0.86 3.18
CA ALA A 295 -1.53 -0.78 4.34
C ALA A 295 -2.99 -0.58 3.91
N ALA A 296 -3.24 0.25 2.90
CA ALA A 296 -4.56 0.42 2.32
C ALA A 296 -5.08 -0.87 1.64
N ARG A 297 -4.24 -1.53 0.83
CA ARG A 297 -4.56 -2.78 0.13
C ARG A 297 -4.89 -3.92 1.08
N ASP A 298 -4.15 -4.03 2.18
CA ASP A 298 -4.23 -5.15 3.12
C ASP A 298 -5.25 -4.88 4.26
N GLY A 299 -5.85 -3.69 4.29
CA GLY A 299 -6.87 -3.31 5.26
C GLY A 299 -6.30 -2.89 6.63
N GLU A 300 -5.02 -2.54 6.67
CA GLU A 300 -4.33 -1.97 7.81
C GLU A 300 -4.58 -0.47 7.95
N ALA A 301 -4.94 0.22 6.86
CA ALA A 301 -5.45 1.58 6.90
C ALA A 301 -6.99 1.57 6.89
N ASP A 302 -7.61 2.34 7.78
CA ASP A 302 -9.06 2.50 7.85
C ASP A 302 -9.54 3.67 6.95
N ILE A 303 -8.76 4.75 6.96
CA ILE A 303 -8.98 5.94 6.14
C ILE A 303 -7.73 6.17 5.29
N VAL A 304 -7.90 6.42 4.00
CA VAL A 304 -6.84 6.84 3.09
C VAL A 304 -7.11 8.28 2.68
N ILE A 305 -6.14 9.17 2.90
CA ILE A 305 -6.23 10.57 2.48
C ILE A 305 -5.10 10.85 1.50
N GLY A 306 -5.42 11.40 0.35
CA GLY A 306 -4.38 11.71 -0.63
C GLY A 306 -4.82 12.68 -1.70
N THR A 307 -3.90 12.95 -2.61
CA THR A 307 -4.19 13.78 -3.79
C THR A 307 -4.63 12.91 -4.96
N ARG A 308 -4.62 13.46 -6.18
CA ARG A 308 -5.09 12.79 -7.41
C ARG A 308 -4.52 11.38 -7.62
N SER A 309 -3.26 11.13 -7.28
CA SER A 309 -2.64 9.82 -7.47
C SER A 309 -3.19 8.74 -6.54
N ALA A 310 -3.77 9.12 -5.39
CA ALA A 310 -4.34 8.19 -4.44
C ALA A 310 -5.59 7.47 -4.98
N LEU A 311 -6.19 7.97 -6.07
CA LEU A 311 -7.31 7.31 -6.77
C LEU A 311 -6.99 5.86 -7.17
N PHE A 312 -5.73 5.56 -7.52
CA PHE A 312 -5.29 4.23 -7.93
C PHE A 312 -4.88 3.32 -6.75
N THR A 313 -5.12 3.76 -5.52
CA THR A 313 -4.75 2.97 -4.34
C THR A 313 -5.70 1.79 -4.17
N PRO A 314 -5.19 0.54 -4.16
CA PRO A 314 -6.02 -0.60 -3.81
C PRO A 314 -6.58 -0.49 -2.39
N LEU A 315 -7.87 -0.76 -2.23
CA LEU A 315 -8.52 -0.87 -0.93
C LEU A 315 -9.00 -2.31 -0.73
N MET A 316 -8.77 -2.88 0.44
CA MET A 316 -9.27 -4.21 0.82
C MET A 316 -10.80 -4.26 0.84
N ARG A 317 -11.43 -3.21 1.37
CA ARG A 317 -12.87 -3.11 1.61
C ARG A 317 -13.38 -1.69 1.30
N PRO A 318 -13.33 -1.22 0.05
CA PRO A 318 -13.79 0.13 -0.29
C PRO A 318 -15.26 0.33 0.12
N GLY A 319 -15.55 1.43 0.80
CA GLY A 319 -16.92 1.76 1.23
C GLY A 319 -17.38 3.15 0.82
N LEU A 320 -16.50 4.14 0.91
CA LEU A 320 -16.82 5.53 0.58
C LEU A 320 -15.61 6.17 -0.11
N ILE A 321 -15.88 6.91 -1.19
CA ILE A 321 -14.89 7.76 -1.86
C ILE A 321 -15.42 9.18 -1.83
N ILE A 322 -14.67 10.10 -1.23
CA ILE A 322 -14.97 11.52 -1.16
C ILE A 322 -13.95 12.24 -2.05
N VAL A 323 -14.44 13.13 -2.92
CA VAL A 323 -13.60 14.02 -3.71
C VAL A 323 -13.92 15.45 -3.26
N ASP A 324 -13.03 16.05 -2.50
CA ASP A 324 -13.22 17.39 -1.94
C ASP A 324 -12.58 18.44 -2.84
N GLU A 325 -13.30 18.89 -3.87
CA GLU A 325 -12.88 20.02 -4.69
C GLU A 325 -13.19 21.34 -3.99
N ALA A 326 -12.40 21.71 -2.97
CA ALA A 326 -12.42 23.10 -2.51
C ALA A 326 -11.81 23.97 -3.63
N PRO A 327 -12.55 24.96 -4.18
CA PRO A 327 -12.04 25.82 -5.23
C PRO A 327 -10.75 26.47 -4.77
N ALA A 328 -9.75 26.52 -5.66
CA ALA A 328 -8.61 27.40 -5.47
C ALA A 328 -9.17 28.82 -5.27
N ALA A 329 -8.87 29.42 -4.12
CA ALA A 329 -9.29 30.77 -3.81
C ALA A 329 -8.76 31.79 -4.82
#